data_AF-A0A929JZY1-F1
#
_entry.id   AF-A0A929JZY1-F1
#
_cell.length_a   1.000
_cell.length_b   1.000
_cell.length_c   1.000
_cell.angle_alpha   90.00
_cell.angle_beta   90.00
_cell.angle_gamma   90.00
#
_symmetry.space_group_name_H-M   'P 1'
#
loop_
_entity.id
_entity.type
_entity.pdbx_description
1 polymer ?
#
loop_
_entity_poly.entity_id
_entity_poly.type
_entity_poly.pdbx_seq_one_letter_code
_entity_poly.pdbx_strand_id
1 'polypeptide(L)'
;MQNLYWSVYKNLEKELIDIMFYIHIDDDQLNVYSPKIANLIVRCVVEIESITKDLYKRHSGNQLGHKRYDDIGISYLEDIFALSLKVIELSSIYCFQSQKRYFPFEKSETRTGKKDLTFSWNNAYQNIKHDRANSLKFGSLKYLFDAMSALYLLNIYLRDEKFNLGKYPNYNYSNFPNDMGSEIFSVKLYLGSSGIPIDGKFGKSSDFGEFVYRVSNVDDEFLKEYIKTVDDINNHDRVKTIEHFLGLGQANPALFKGLNQEQIANLMFEEKRKNNFFIDKDLMLKMDYASKQVNNEAIIITVANS
;
A
#
# COMPACT_ATOMS: atom_id res chain seq x y z
N MET A 1 6.88 18.97 -0.86
CA MET A 1 5.62 19.48 -1.45
C MET A 1 4.58 19.44 -0.34
N GLN A 2 3.85 20.52 -0.07
CA GLN A 2 2.87 20.54 1.02
C GLN A 2 1.66 19.67 0.61
N ASN A 3 1.31 18.66 1.40
CA ASN A 3 0.28 17.70 1.00
C ASN A 3 -1.14 18.28 1.19
N LEU A 4 -1.60 19.00 0.16
CA LEU A 4 -2.93 19.60 0.10
C LEU A 4 -4.03 18.55 0.21
N TYR A 5 -3.86 17.39 -0.44
CA TYR A 5 -4.86 16.33 -0.50
C TYR A 5 -5.23 15.75 0.87
N TRP A 6 -4.25 15.59 1.78
CA TRP A 6 -4.54 15.12 3.14
C TRP A 6 -5.40 16.13 3.92
N SER A 7 -5.15 17.43 3.72
CA SER A 7 -5.96 18.49 4.33
C SER A 7 -7.38 18.52 3.77
N VAL A 8 -7.56 18.26 2.48
CA VAL A 8 -8.89 18.10 1.86
C VAL A 8 -9.59 16.86 2.39
N TYR A 9 -8.89 15.73 2.52
CA TYR A 9 -9.41 14.50 3.13
C TYR A 9 -9.91 14.74 4.57
N LYS A 10 -9.10 15.35 5.46
CA LYS A 10 -9.53 15.66 6.84
C LYS A 10 -10.75 16.59 6.89
N ASN A 11 -10.91 17.50 5.92
CA ASN A 11 -12.12 18.33 5.81
C ASN A 11 -13.36 17.52 5.38
N LEU A 12 -13.21 16.62 4.40
CA LEU A 12 -14.30 15.70 3.98
C LEU A 12 -14.68 14.72 5.09
N GLU A 13 -13.68 14.24 5.84
CA GLU A 13 -13.84 13.36 7.00
C GLU A 13 -14.65 14.05 8.09
N LYS A 14 -14.29 15.30 8.44
CA LYS A 14 -15.08 16.10 9.39
C LYS A 14 -16.53 16.25 8.96
N GLU A 15 -16.80 16.49 7.68
CA GLU A 15 -18.18 16.58 7.17
C GLU A 15 -18.95 15.25 7.20
N LEU A 16 -18.27 14.10 7.24
CA LEU A 16 -18.87 12.79 7.47
C LEU A 16 -19.10 12.53 8.97
N ILE A 17 -18.17 12.93 9.85
CA ILE A 17 -18.35 12.90 11.32
C ILE A 17 -19.54 13.77 11.74
N ASP A 18 -19.70 14.95 11.14
CA ASP A 18 -20.87 15.80 11.34
C ASP A 18 -22.18 15.07 10.97
N ILE A 19 -22.17 14.19 9.96
CA ILE A 19 -23.34 13.37 9.57
C ILE A 19 -23.56 12.22 10.56
N MET A 20 -22.49 11.56 11.02
CA MET A 20 -22.53 10.50 12.06
C MET A 20 -23.12 11.01 13.38
N PHE A 21 -23.01 12.31 13.67
CA PHE A 21 -23.64 12.91 14.85
C PHE A 21 -25.18 12.98 14.75
N TYR A 22 -25.73 13.16 13.53
CA TYR A 22 -27.17 13.25 13.30
C TYR A 22 -27.83 11.91 12.95
N ILE A 23 -27.06 10.95 12.44
CA ILE A 23 -27.55 9.65 11.97
C ILE A 23 -26.77 8.57 12.72
N HIS A 24 -27.46 7.73 13.48
CA HIS A 24 -26.86 6.49 13.98
C HIS A 24 -26.52 5.62 12.77
N ILE A 25 -25.23 5.36 12.50
CA ILE A 25 -24.84 4.61 11.30
C ILE A 25 -24.64 3.14 11.66
N ASP A 26 -25.71 2.37 11.51
CA ASP A 26 -25.72 0.91 11.42
C ASP A 26 -25.96 0.45 9.97
N ASP A 27 -26.20 -0.86 9.78
CA ASP A 27 -26.45 -1.46 8.46
C ASP A 27 -27.77 -0.98 7.82
N ASP A 28 -28.82 -0.73 8.62
CA ASP A 28 -30.13 -0.28 8.14
C ASP A 28 -30.04 1.14 7.57
N GLN A 29 -29.15 1.98 8.12
CA GLN A 29 -28.96 3.36 7.68
C GLN A 29 -28.06 3.50 6.43
N LEU A 30 -27.39 2.44 5.95
CA LEU A 30 -26.49 2.52 4.79
C LEU A 30 -27.14 3.03 3.49
N ASN A 31 -28.45 2.80 3.32
CA ASN A 31 -29.21 3.26 2.16
C ASN A 31 -29.79 4.68 2.33
N VAL A 32 -29.63 5.33 3.49
CA VAL A 32 -30.04 6.73 3.69
C VAL A 32 -29.23 7.63 2.77
N TYR A 33 -29.93 8.44 1.98
CA TYR A 33 -29.34 9.33 0.97
C TYR A 33 -29.78 10.78 1.15
N SER A 34 -28.93 11.71 0.72
CA SER A 34 -29.27 13.14 0.73
C SER A 34 -28.43 13.95 -0.27
N PRO A 35 -28.86 15.18 -0.62
CA PRO A 35 -28.06 16.09 -1.44
C PRO A 35 -26.68 16.42 -0.83
N LYS A 36 -26.57 16.44 0.52
CA LYS A 36 -25.30 16.63 1.24
C LYS A 36 -24.36 15.44 1.02
N ILE A 37 -24.84 14.22 1.16
CA ILE A 37 -24.06 12.99 0.95
C ILE A 37 -23.66 12.88 -0.54
N ALA A 38 -24.57 13.15 -1.48
CA ALA A 38 -24.28 13.21 -2.92
C ALA A 38 -23.17 14.22 -3.26
N ASN A 39 -23.18 15.40 -2.64
CA ASN A 39 -22.12 16.41 -2.80
C ASN A 39 -20.77 15.95 -2.22
N LEU A 40 -20.77 15.23 -1.09
CA LEU A 40 -19.55 14.67 -0.52
C LEU A 40 -18.94 13.61 -1.44
N ILE A 41 -19.73 12.66 -1.96
CA ILE A 41 -19.25 11.65 -2.93
C ILE A 41 -18.62 12.31 -4.15
N VAL A 42 -19.26 13.33 -4.73
CA VAL A 42 -18.71 14.08 -5.88
C VAL A 42 -17.35 14.70 -5.56
N ARG A 43 -17.19 15.29 -4.38
CA ARG A 43 -15.89 15.86 -3.95
C ARG A 43 -14.84 14.78 -3.72
N CYS A 44 -15.20 13.68 -3.03
CA CYS A 44 -14.28 12.57 -2.78
C CYS A 44 -13.70 12.00 -4.08
N VAL A 45 -14.55 11.81 -5.10
CA VAL A 45 -14.12 11.19 -6.36
C VAL A 45 -13.32 12.15 -7.26
N VAL A 46 -13.53 13.46 -7.15
CA VAL A 46 -12.64 14.47 -7.77
C VAL A 46 -11.24 14.44 -7.16
N GLU A 47 -11.12 14.25 -5.85
CA GLU A 47 -9.83 14.08 -5.18
C GLU A 47 -9.17 12.73 -5.55
N ILE A 48 -9.95 11.63 -5.62
CA ILE A 48 -9.46 10.32 -6.12
C ILE A 48 -8.88 10.46 -7.53
N GLU A 49 -9.58 11.13 -8.45
CA GLU A 49 -9.08 11.38 -9.82
C GLU A 49 -7.75 12.16 -9.79
N SER A 50 -7.64 13.17 -8.94
CA SER A 50 -6.47 14.05 -8.84
C SER A 50 -5.26 13.32 -8.24
N ILE A 51 -5.45 12.60 -7.14
CA ILE A 51 -4.39 11.77 -6.52
C ILE A 51 -3.97 10.63 -7.45
N THR A 52 -4.91 10.00 -8.16
CA THR A 52 -4.60 8.96 -9.16
C THR A 52 -3.67 9.50 -10.25
N LYS A 53 -3.91 10.73 -10.73
CA LYS A 53 -3.06 11.40 -11.73
C LYS A 53 -1.65 11.69 -11.19
N ASP A 54 -1.53 12.14 -9.94
CA ASP A 54 -0.24 12.43 -9.31
C ASP A 54 0.56 11.15 -8.99
N LEU A 55 -0.09 10.10 -8.49
CA LEU A 55 0.53 8.78 -8.30
C LEU A 55 0.97 8.19 -9.64
N TYR A 56 0.09 8.20 -10.66
CA TYR A 56 0.44 7.74 -12.01
C TYR A 56 1.68 8.50 -12.54
N LYS A 57 1.74 9.82 -12.37
CA LYS A 57 2.89 10.63 -12.77
C LYS A 57 4.16 10.29 -11.98
N ARG A 58 4.02 10.05 -10.66
CA ARG A 58 5.12 9.70 -9.76
C ARG A 58 5.79 8.38 -10.15
N HIS A 59 5.01 7.34 -10.46
CA HIS A 59 5.55 6.00 -10.74
C HIS A 59 5.80 5.71 -12.22
N SER A 60 5.06 6.34 -13.17
CA SER A 60 5.30 6.14 -14.62
C SER A 60 6.26 7.15 -15.25
N GLY A 61 6.63 8.21 -14.52
CA GLY A 61 7.34 9.38 -15.06
C GLY A 61 6.55 10.23 -16.06
N ASN A 62 5.33 9.81 -16.43
CA ASN A 62 4.54 10.39 -17.52
C ASN A 62 3.22 10.97 -17.00
N GLN A 63 2.70 12.03 -17.64
CA GLN A 63 1.37 12.51 -17.30
C GLN A 63 0.29 11.57 -17.86
N LEU A 64 -0.74 11.28 -17.05
CA LEU A 64 -1.95 10.61 -17.51
C LEU A 64 -2.75 11.48 -18.51
N GLY A 65 -2.70 12.80 -18.33
CA GLY A 65 -3.36 13.78 -19.19
C GLY A 65 -4.89 13.65 -19.16
N HIS A 66 -5.51 13.61 -20.34
CA HIS A 66 -6.96 13.43 -20.51
C HIS A 66 -7.41 11.95 -20.53
N LYS A 67 -6.49 10.99 -20.30
CA LYS A 67 -6.86 9.57 -20.19
C LYS A 67 -7.73 9.36 -18.95
N ARG A 68 -8.65 8.39 -19.03
CA ARG A 68 -9.56 8.04 -17.93
C ARG A 68 -8.79 7.55 -16.71
N TYR A 69 -8.96 8.24 -15.58
CA TYR A 69 -8.36 7.84 -14.31
C TYR A 69 -8.91 6.50 -13.83
N ASP A 70 -10.21 6.27 -14.02
CA ASP A 70 -10.92 5.11 -13.49
C ASP A 70 -10.65 3.79 -14.23
N ASP A 71 -10.22 3.88 -15.48
CA ASP A 71 -9.74 2.73 -16.26
C ASP A 71 -8.20 2.69 -16.28
N ILE A 72 -7.52 3.68 -16.86
CA ILE A 72 -6.08 3.62 -17.15
C ILE A 72 -5.24 3.99 -15.92
N GLY A 73 -5.65 5.04 -15.18
CA GLY A 73 -4.94 5.49 -13.99
C GLY A 73 -4.93 4.42 -12.90
N ILE A 74 -6.11 3.94 -12.50
CA ILE A 74 -6.26 2.94 -11.45
C ILE A 74 -5.69 1.58 -11.87
N SER A 75 -5.84 1.12 -13.12
CA SER A 75 -5.23 -0.15 -13.52
C SER A 75 -3.70 -0.11 -13.46
N TYR A 76 -3.07 1.02 -13.79
CA TYR A 76 -1.62 1.17 -13.61
C TYR A 76 -1.20 1.17 -12.14
N LEU A 77 -2.02 1.70 -11.23
CA LEU A 77 -1.75 1.64 -9.79
C LEU A 77 -2.08 0.27 -9.19
N GLU A 78 -3.01 -0.49 -9.78
CA GLU A 78 -3.28 -1.88 -9.45
C GLU A 78 -2.04 -2.75 -9.67
N ASP A 79 -1.37 -2.58 -10.81
CA ASP A 79 -0.14 -3.33 -11.16
C ASP A 79 1.04 -3.06 -10.20
N ILE A 80 1.03 -1.93 -9.47
CA ILE A 80 2.10 -1.53 -8.52
C ILE A 80 1.74 -1.88 -7.08
N PHE A 81 0.49 -1.62 -6.68
CA PHE A 81 0.06 -1.66 -5.29
C PHE A 81 -0.90 -2.81 -4.97
N ALA A 82 -1.42 -3.53 -5.97
CA ALA A 82 -2.50 -4.51 -5.83
C ALA A 82 -3.71 -3.95 -5.06
N LEU A 83 -4.19 -2.76 -5.47
CA LEU A 83 -5.21 -1.98 -4.76
C LEU A 83 -6.50 -2.77 -4.50
N SER A 84 -6.90 -3.65 -5.42
CA SER A 84 -8.09 -4.50 -5.30
C SER A 84 -8.03 -5.48 -4.12
N LEU A 85 -6.83 -5.84 -3.65
CA LEU A 85 -6.64 -6.70 -2.49
C LEU A 85 -6.65 -5.93 -1.16
N LYS A 86 -6.41 -4.61 -1.18
CA LYS A 86 -6.18 -3.80 0.03
C LYS A 86 -7.45 -3.61 0.85
N VAL A 87 -7.30 -3.76 2.16
CA VAL A 87 -8.40 -3.60 3.13
C VAL A 87 -8.22 -2.33 3.93
N ILE A 88 -9.28 -1.53 3.97
CA ILE A 88 -9.46 -0.45 4.95
C ILE A 88 -10.41 -0.94 6.04
N GLU A 89 -10.03 -0.72 7.30
CA GLU A 89 -10.84 -1.09 8.47
C GLU A 89 -11.58 0.13 9.02
N LEU A 90 -12.87 -0.04 9.35
CA LEU A 90 -13.71 0.96 9.99
C LEU A 90 -13.42 0.99 11.50
N SER A 91 -12.63 1.98 11.92
CA SER A 91 -12.17 2.17 13.31
C SER A 91 -13.04 3.13 14.13
N SER A 92 -13.92 3.90 13.48
CA SER A 92 -14.72 4.93 14.16
C SER A 92 -15.62 4.39 15.28
N ILE A 93 -15.60 5.05 16.44
CA ILE A 93 -16.52 4.77 17.55
C ILE A 93 -17.97 5.22 17.27
N TYR A 94 -18.17 6.05 16.24
CA TYR A 94 -19.48 6.57 15.85
C TYR A 94 -20.21 5.70 14.82
N CYS A 95 -19.66 4.53 14.47
CA CYS A 95 -20.18 3.68 13.41
C CYS A 95 -20.33 2.23 13.86
N PHE A 96 -21.54 1.70 13.65
CA PHE A 96 -22.05 0.45 14.23
C PHE A 96 -22.38 -0.61 13.16
N GLN A 97 -21.96 -0.37 11.92
CA GLN A 97 -22.03 -1.34 10.81
C GLN A 97 -21.43 -2.70 11.23
N SER A 98 -22.09 -3.80 10.82
CA SER A 98 -21.57 -5.14 11.05
C SER A 98 -20.36 -5.44 10.17
N GLN A 99 -20.39 -4.98 8.91
CA GLN A 99 -19.25 -5.03 8.01
C GLN A 99 -18.29 -3.88 8.31
N LYS A 100 -17.12 -4.20 8.87
CA LYS A 100 -16.07 -3.22 9.22
C LYS A 100 -14.91 -3.20 8.24
N ARG A 101 -15.01 -3.92 7.12
CA ARG A 101 -13.95 -4.05 6.11
C ARG A 101 -14.40 -3.53 4.76
N TYR A 102 -13.62 -2.62 4.20
CA TYR A 102 -13.82 -2.05 2.86
C TYR A 102 -12.70 -2.48 1.92
N PHE A 103 -13.08 -2.87 0.71
CA PHE A 103 -12.19 -3.16 -0.41
C PHE A 103 -12.36 -2.08 -1.49
N PRO A 104 -11.79 -0.87 -1.31
CA PRO A 104 -12.17 0.31 -2.10
C PRO A 104 -11.93 0.20 -3.60
N PHE A 105 -11.02 -0.68 -4.04
CA PHE A 105 -10.71 -0.91 -5.45
C PHE A 105 -11.12 -2.32 -5.93
N GLU A 106 -11.98 -3.01 -5.20
CA GLU A 106 -12.70 -4.17 -5.74
C GLU A 106 -13.80 -3.69 -6.72
N LYS A 107 -13.88 -4.32 -7.89
CA LYS A 107 -14.97 -4.08 -8.86
C LYS A 107 -16.17 -4.96 -8.51
N SER A 108 -16.89 -4.59 -7.46
CA SER A 108 -18.00 -5.37 -6.90
C SER A 108 -19.39 -4.97 -7.42
N GLU A 109 -19.53 -3.90 -8.21
CA GLU A 109 -20.84 -3.37 -8.62
C GLU A 109 -21.03 -3.34 -10.15
N THR A 110 -22.19 -3.78 -10.63
CA THR A 110 -22.56 -3.65 -12.05
C THR A 110 -22.80 -2.18 -12.41
N ARG A 111 -22.06 -1.69 -13.41
CA ARG A 111 -22.18 -0.32 -13.91
C ARG A 111 -23.58 -0.05 -14.46
N THR A 112 -24.23 1.06 -14.06
CA THR A 112 -25.59 1.40 -14.53
C THR A 112 -25.69 1.35 -16.07
N GLY A 113 -26.65 0.57 -16.58
CA GLY A 113 -26.90 0.43 -18.01
C GLY A 113 -25.88 -0.41 -18.80
N LYS A 114 -24.93 -1.08 -18.13
CA LYS A 114 -23.95 -1.99 -18.75
C LYS A 114 -23.89 -3.32 -18.01
N LYS A 115 -23.15 -4.29 -18.56
CA LYS A 115 -22.91 -5.61 -17.92
C LYS A 115 -21.61 -5.67 -17.13
N ASP A 116 -20.69 -4.73 -17.39
CA ASP A 116 -19.35 -4.73 -16.80
C ASP A 116 -19.38 -4.29 -15.33
N LEU A 117 -18.51 -4.87 -14.51
CA LEU A 117 -18.30 -4.46 -13.13
C LEU A 117 -17.42 -3.20 -13.06
N THR A 118 -17.64 -2.40 -12.02
CA THR A 118 -16.93 -1.16 -11.70
C THR A 118 -16.81 -1.01 -10.18
N PHE A 119 -15.96 -0.09 -9.73
CA PHE A 119 -15.93 0.30 -8.31
C PHE A 119 -17.26 0.94 -7.91
N SER A 120 -17.77 0.61 -6.73
CA SER A 120 -19.08 1.07 -6.25
C SER A 120 -19.19 2.59 -6.17
N TRP A 121 -18.17 3.25 -5.58
CA TRP A 121 -18.09 4.71 -5.53
C TRP A 121 -18.04 5.37 -6.91
N ASN A 122 -17.40 4.73 -7.91
CA ASN A 122 -17.36 5.26 -9.27
C ASN A 122 -18.75 5.15 -9.92
N ASN A 123 -19.46 4.03 -9.72
CA ASN A 123 -20.84 3.91 -10.23
C ASN A 123 -21.71 5.05 -9.67
N ALA A 124 -21.73 5.23 -8.34
CA ALA A 124 -22.48 6.32 -7.72
C ALA A 124 -22.08 7.71 -8.26
N TYR A 125 -20.78 8.00 -8.34
CA TYR A 125 -20.29 9.27 -8.88
C TYR A 125 -20.78 9.55 -10.30
N GLN A 126 -20.66 8.58 -11.23
CA GLN A 126 -21.10 8.79 -12.62
C GLN A 126 -22.61 9.05 -12.68
N ASN A 127 -23.43 8.31 -11.92
CA ASN A 127 -24.88 8.52 -11.87
C ASN A 127 -25.22 9.92 -11.31
N ILE A 128 -24.64 10.32 -10.16
CA ILE A 128 -24.85 11.65 -9.54
C ILE A 128 -24.38 12.79 -10.46
N LYS A 129 -23.27 12.60 -11.18
CA LYS A 129 -22.69 13.60 -12.08
C LYS A 129 -23.53 13.83 -13.33
N HIS A 130 -24.06 12.77 -13.92
CA HIS A 130 -24.77 12.84 -15.21
C HIS A 130 -26.28 13.09 -15.08
N ASP A 131 -26.94 12.59 -14.02
CA ASP A 131 -28.35 12.86 -13.75
C ASP A 131 -28.61 12.96 -12.24
N ARG A 132 -28.17 14.08 -11.64
CA ARG A 132 -28.33 14.33 -10.21
C ARG A 132 -29.78 14.22 -9.70
N ALA A 133 -30.75 14.64 -10.51
CA ALA A 133 -32.14 14.73 -10.10
C ALA A 133 -32.75 13.33 -9.89
N ASN A 134 -32.54 12.42 -10.86
CA ASN A 134 -33.08 11.07 -10.76
C ASN A 134 -32.13 10.08 -10.06
N SER A 135 -30.85 10.45 -9.91
CA SER A 135 -29.80 9.60 -9.28
C SER A 135 -29.55 9.90 -7.80
N LEU A 136 -30.40 10.68 -7.12
CA LEU A 136 -30.15 11.08 -5.72
C LEU A 136 -29.96 9.90 -4.75
N LYS A 137 -30.57 8.74 -5.04
CA LYS A 137 -30.38 7.47 -4.29
C LYS A 137 -28.92 6.95 -4.27
N PHE A 138 -28.12 7.31 -5.26
CA PHE A 138 -26.67 7.00 -5.28
C PHE A 138 -25.89 7.91 -4.32
N GLY A 139 -26.51 8.99 -3.84
CA GLY A 139 -26.00 9.83 -2.77
C GLY A 139 -26.23 9.23 -1.38
N SER A 140 -26.01 7.93 -1.18
CA SER A 140 -26.25 7.22 0.09
C SER A 140 -24.99 7.04 0.94
N LEU A 141 -25.18 6.77 2.24
CA LEU A 141 -24.08 6.56 3.19
C LEU A 141 -23.14 5.44 2.72
N LYS A 142 -23.66 4.30 2.23
CA LYS A 142 -22.87 3.21 1.63
C LYS A 142 -21.82 3.75 0.64
N TYR A 143 -22.28 4.46 -0.40
CA TYR A 143 -21.40 4.98 -1.44
C TYR A 143 -20.44 6.06 -0.95
N LEU A 144 -20.79 6.78 0.13
CA LEU A 144 -19.90 7.73 0.76
C LEU A 144 -18.77 7.04 1.54
N PHE A 145 -19.04 5.95 2.26
CA PHE A 145 -17.98 5.15 2.87
C PHE A 145 -17.08 4.46 1.82
N ASP A 146 -17.67 3.93 0.75
CA ASP A 146 -16.91 3.35 -0.38
C ASP A 146 -15.98 4.41 -1.02
N ALA A 147 -16.44 5.65 -1.18
CA ALA A 147 -15.64 6.74 -1.75
C ALA A 147 -14.58 7.26 -0.76
N MET A 148 -14.93 7.40 0.52
CA MET A 148 -14.03 7.93 1.55
C MET A 148 -12.91 6.95 1.91
N SER A 149 -13.17 5.63 1.91
CA SER A 149 -12.14 4.60 2.09
C SER A 149 -11.16 4.54 0.91
N ALA A 150 -11.65 4.70 -0.32
CA ALA A 150 -10.80 4.82 -1.51
C ALA A 150 -9.91 6.07 -1.47
N LEU A 151 -10.47 7.22 -1.09
CA LEU A 151 -9.72 8.47 -0.94
C LEU A 151 -8.67 8.38 0.19
N TYR A 152 -9.00 7.75 1.31
CA TYR A 152 -8.08 7.50 2.42
C TYR A 152 -6.89 6.64 1.98
N LEU A 153 -7.15 5.50 1.33
CA LEU A 153 -6.10 4.58 0.87
C LEU A 153 -5.12 5.27 -0.11
N LEU A 154 -5.63 6.00 -1.11
CA LEU A 154 -4.76 6.71 -2.06
C LEU A 154 -3.97 7.84 -1.40
N ASN A 155 -4.52 8.50 -0.37
CA ASN A 155 -3.77 9.49 0.42
C ASN A 155 -2.58 8.86 1.15
N ILE A 156 -2.71 7.63 1.68
CA ILE A 156 -1.61 6.91 2.34
C ILE A 156 -0.49 6.62 1.33
N TYR A 157 -0.83 6.05 0.17
CA TYR A 157 0.15 5.84 -0.92
C TYR A 157 0.79 7.16 -1.40
N LEU A 158 0.05 8.27 -1.42
CA LEU A 158 0.61 9.56 -1.81
C LEU A 158 1.53 10.17 -0.73
N ARG A 159 1.20 9.97 0.55
CA ARG A 159 2.01 10.40 1.72
C ARG A 159 3.33 9.67 1.80
N ASP A 160 3.34 8.36 1.49
CA ASP A 160 4.56 7.55 1.42
C ASP A 160 5.37 7.57 2.75
N GLU A 161 4.62 7.63 3.86
CA GLU A 161 5.17 7.80 5.21
C GLU A 161 5.78 6.51 5.75
N LYS A 162 6.86 6.66 6.51
CA LYS A 162 7.67 5.55 7.04
C LYS A 162 7.92 5.74 8.52
N PHE A 163 7.78 4.67 9.28
CA PHE A 163 7.84 4.72 10.75
C PHE A 163 9.05 3.92 11.23
N ASN A 164 9.95 4.57 11.97
CA ASN A 164 11.10 3.90 12.56
C ASN A 164 10.68 3.20 13.86
N LEU A 165 10.84 1.87 13.92
CA LEU A 165 10.47 1.05 15.08
C LEU A 165 11.56 0.96 16.14
N GLY A 166 12.73 1.57 15.92
CA GLY A 166 13.90 1.45 16.78
C GLY A 166 14.76 0.23 16.45
N LYS A 167 15.65 -0.12 17.39
CA LYS A 167 16.64 -1.20 17.24
C LYS A 167 16.21 -2.48 17.93
N TYR A 168 16.67 -3.62 17.43
CA TYR A 168 16.53 -4.91 18.12
C TYR A 168 17.19 -4.85 19.51
N PRO A 169 16.63 -5.50 20.56
CA PRO A 169 15.32 -6.19 20.61
C PRO A 169 14.15 -5.26 20.97
N ASN A 170 14.42 -3.99 21.26
CA ASN A 170 13.48 -3.04 21.86
C ASN A 170 12.63 -2.32 20.79
N TYR A 171 11.97 -3.08 19.91
CA TYR A 171 11.07 -2.51 18.91
C TYR A 171 9.84 -1.89 19.56
N ASN A 172 9.54 -0.65 19.21
CA ASN A 172 8.36 0.05 19.70
C ASN A 172 7.25 0.04 18.64
N TYR A 173 6.56 -1.09 18.52
CA TYR A 173 5.41 -1.25 17.61
C TYR A 173 4.27 -0.24 17.90
N SER A 174 4.15 0.22 19.15
CA SER A 174 3.21 1.29 19.55
C SER A 174 3.50 2.66 18.90
N ASN A 175 4.63 2.83 18.20
CA ASN A 175 4.90 4.03 17.39
C ASN A 175 4.22 4.02 16.01
N PHE A 176 3.50 2.96 15.62
CA PHE A 176 2.76 2.92 14.35
C PHE A 176 1.31 3.39 14.56
N PRO A 177 0.92 4.59 14.07
CA PRO A 177 -0.46 5.06 14.15
C PRO A 177 -1.28 4.38 13.05
N ASN A 178 -1.91 3.24 13.34
CA ASN A 178 -2.67 2.47 12.34
C ASN A 178 -3.85 3.25 11.73
N ASP A 179 -4.35 4.29 12.39
CA ASP A 179 -5.32 5.24 11.86
C ASP A 179 -4.74 6.24 10.83
N MET A 180 -3.42 6.41 10.76
CA MET A 180 -2.73 7.43 9.97
C MET A 180 -3.23 8.87 10.22
N GLY A 181 -3.87 9.14 11.36
CA GLY A 181 -4.54 10.40 11.70
C GLY A 181 -5.99 10.53 11.23
N SER A 182 -6.62 9.44 10.77
CA SER A 182 -8.07 9.36 10.52
C SER A 182 -8.85 9.10 11.82
N GLU A 183 -10.09 9.57 11.87
CA GLU A 183 -11.06 9.29 12.96
C GLU A 183 -12.14 8.28 12.52
N ILE A 184 -12.08 7.84 11.26
CA ILE A 184 -13.04 6.92 10.64
C ILE A 184 -12.41 5.57 10.27
N PHE A 185 -11.18 5.60 9.74
CA PHE A 185 -10.53 4.45 9.14
C PHE A 185 -9.17 4.14 9.74
N SER A 186 -8.74 2.89 9.53
CA SER A 186 -7.38 2.43 9.83
C SER A 186 -6.89 1.44 8.77
N VAL A 187 -5.58 1.23 8.75
CA VAL A 187 -4.89 0.28 7.88
C VAL A 187 -4.23 -0.84 8.66
N LYS A 188 -4.21 -2.03 8.04
CA LYS A 188 -3.51 -3.19 8.59
C LYS A 188 -1.99 -3.09 8.37
N LEU A 189 -1.24 -3.44 9.43
CA LEU A 189 0.22 -3.63 9.42
C LEU A 189 0.56 -5.13 9.41
N TYR A 190 1.31 -5.57 8.41
CA TYR A 190 1.89 -6.92 8.37
C TYR A 190 3.17 -6.96 9.21
N LEU A 191 3.11 -7.65 10.34
CA LEU A 191 4.23 -7.80 11.27
C LEU A 191 5.24 -8.89 10.87
N GLY A 192 4.88 -9.74 9.90
CA GLY A 192 5.67 -10.91 9.52
C GLY A 192 5.52 -12.09 10.48
N SER A 193 5.76 -13.29 9.96
CA SER A 193 6.21 -14.40 10.81
C SER A 193 7.65 -14.12 11.26
N SER A 194 7.98 -14.50 12.50
CA SER A 194 9.32 -14.33 13.06
C SER A 194 10.32 -15.29 12.42
N GLY A 195 10.96 -14.82 11.35
CA GLY A 195 11.88 -15.61 10.54
C GLY A 195 11.34 -15.84 9.13
N ILE A 196 12.25 -16.15 8.22
CA ILE A 196 12.03 -15.99 6.79
C ILE A 196 12.34 -17.31 6.07
N PRO A 197 11.48 -17.81 5.16
CA PRO A 197 11.67 -19.14 4.57
C PRO A 197 12.70 -19.17 3.45
N ILE A 198 13.55 -20.20 3.47
CA ILE A 198 14.73 -20.40 2.59
C ILE A 198 14.36 -20.55 1.09
N ASP A 199 13.11 -20.88 0.76
CA ASP A 199 12.62 -20.90 -0.63
C ASP A 199 12.21 -19.50 -1.14
N GLY A 200 12.31 -18.50 -0.28
CA GLY A 200 12.01 -17.10 -0.55
C GLY A 200 10.56 -16.83 -0.97
N LYS A 201 9.66 -17.79 -0.71
CA LYS A 201 8.28 -17.46 -0.45
C LYS A 201 8.23 -17.02 1.01
N PHE A 202 7.92 -15.75 1.25
CA PHE A 202 7.28 -15.41 2.52
C PHE A 202 6.15 -16.40 2.75
N GLY A 203 5.96 -16.84 3.99
CA GLY A 203 4.71 -17.44 4.42
C GLY A 203 3.62 -16.37 4.35
N LYS A 204 3.23 -15.98 3.13
CA LYS A 204 2.10 -15.11 2.85
C LYS A 204 0.90 -15.87 3.41
N SER A 205 0.45 -15.46 4.59
CA SER A 205 -0.88 -15.78 5.07
C SER A 205 -1.87 -15.40 3.97
N SER A 206 -3.00 -16.08 3.89
CA SER A 206 -3.95 -15.91 2.78
C SER A 206 -4.46 -14.47 2.62
N ASP A 207 -4.30 -13.66 3.65
CA ASP A 207 -4.63 -12.23 3.74
C ASP A 207 -3.45 -11.28 3.48
N PHE A 208 -2.25 -11.73 3.10
CA PHE A 208 -1.09 -10.83 2.88
C PHE A 208 -1.37 -9.66 1.92
N GLY A 209 -2.24 -9.88 0.92
CA GLY A 209 -2.67 -8.83 -0.01
C GLY A 209 -3.40 -7.67 0.67
N GLU A 210 -4.09 -7.93 1.79
CA GLU A 210 -4.93 -6.97 2.52
C GLU A 210 -4.16 -5.84 3.19
N PHE A 211 -2.88 -6.08 3.52
CA PHE A 211 -2.08 -5.15 4.32
C PHE A 211 -1.55 -3.97 3.50
N VAL A 212 -1.64 -2.76 4.06
CA VAL A 212 -1.13 -1.53 3.43
C VAL A 212 0.30 -1.23 3.86
N TYR A 213 0.69 -1.70 5.05
CA TYR A 213 2.04 -1.53 5.60
C TYR A 213 2.67 -2.87 5.96
N ARG A 214 4.01 -2.93 5.91
CA ARG A 214 4.81 -4.06 6.39
C ARG A 214 6.00 -3.58 7.23
N VAL A 215 6.49 -4.46 8.09
CA VAL A 215 7.78 -4.30 8.78
C VAL A 215 8.90 -4.81 7.88
N SER A 216 10.00 -4.05 7.71
CA SER A 216 11.18 -4.51 6.96
C SER A 216 12.52 -4.12 7.61
N ASN A 217 13.53 -4.97 7.45
CA ASN A 217 14.88 -4.83 8.03
C ASN A 217 15.94 -4.43 6.98
N VAL A 218 15.52 -4.29 5.72
CA VAL A 218 16.37 -4.14 4.54
C VAL A 218 15.71 -3.09 3.65
N ASP A 219 16.52 -2.28 2.95
CA ASP A 219 16.02 -1.35 1.93
C ASP A 219 15.74 -2.05 0.58
N ASP A 220 14.87 -1.45 -0.24
CA ASP A 220 14.45 -2.03 -1.53
C ASP A 220 15.56 -1.96 -2.61
N GLU A 221 16.63 -1.17 -2.42
CA GLU A 221 17.73 -1.02 -3.38
C GLU A 221 18.72 -2.18 -3.27
N PHE A 222 19.12 -2.52 -2.05
CA PHE A 222 19.92 -3.71 -1.76
C PHE A 222 19.25 -4.99 -2.30
N LEU A 223 17.94 -5.15 -2.12
CA LEU A 223 17.21 -6.31 -2.61
C LEU A 223 17.26 -6.43 -4.14
N LYS A 224 17.16 -5.32 -4.89
CA LYS A 224 17.32 -5.31 -6.36
C LYS A 224 18.73 -5.68 -6.78
N GLU A 225 19.74 -5.09 -6.13
CA GLU A 225 21.15 -5.34 -6.40
C GLU A 225 21.49 -6.82 -6.14
N TYR A 226 20.95 -7.38 -5.06
CA TYR A 226 21.08 -8.77 -4.66
C TYR A 226 20.38 -9.73 -5.64
N ILE A 227 19.11 -9.50 -6.00
CA ILE A 227 18.37 -10.34 -6.96
C ILE A 227 19.08 -10.36 -8.31
N LYS A 228 19.49 -9.19 -8.83
CA LYS A 228 20.27 -9.11 -10.06
C LYS A 228 21.57 -9.91 -9.96
N THR A 229 22.29 -9.79 -8.85
CA THR A 229 23.54 -10.53 -8.60
C THR A 229 23.29 -12.04 -8.55
N VAL A 230 22.18 -12.51 -7.96
CA VAL A 230 21.77 -13.93 -7.97
C VAL A 230 21.41 -14.41 -9.38
N ASP A 231 20.70 -13.63 -10.18
CA ASP A 231 20.40 -13.96 -11.58
C ASP A 231 21.66 -13.94 -12.46
N ASP A 232 22.58 -12.99 -12.25
CA ASP A 232 23.88 -12.94 -12.93
C ASP A 232 24.79 -14.13 -12.48
N ILE A 233 24.71 -14.58 -11.23
CA ILE A 233 25.35 -15.82 -10.71
C ILE A 233 24.77 -17.10 -11.34
N ASN A 234 23.54 -17.05 -11.87
CA ASN A 234 22.90 -18.16 -12.57
C ASN A 234 23.20 -18.15 -14.08
N ASN A 235 23.54 -16.99 -14.65
CA ASN A 235 23.74 -16.81 -16.10
C ASN A 235 25.20 -16.55 -16.52
N HIS A 236 26.11 -16.19 -15.61
CA HIS A 236 27.50 -15.79 -15.88
C HIS A 236 28.55 -16.38 -14.91
N ASP A 237 29.82 -16.00 -15.10
CA ASP A 237 31.00 -16.48 -14.37
C ASP A 237 31.00 -16.03 -12.89
N ARG A 238 30.33 -16.85 -12.05
CA ARG A 238 29.95 -16.61 -10.64
C ARG A 238 30.92 -15.78 -9.80
N VAL A 239 32.22 -16.04 -9.91
CA VAL A 239 33.23 -15.44 -9.03
C VAL A 239 33.34 -13.93 -9.23
N LYS A 240 33.37 -13.47 -10.50
CA LYS A 240 33.53 -12.04 -10.82
C LYS A 240 32.33 -11.20 -10.40
N THR A 241 31.13 -11.77 -10.51
CA THR A 241 29.88 -11.12 -10.09
C THR A 241 29.87 -10.85 -8.58
N ILE A 242 30.33 -11.83 -7.78
CA ILE A 242 30.42 -11.72 -6.32
C ILE A 242 31.51 -10.71 -5.90
N GLU A 243 32.68 -10.75 -6.55
CA GLU A 243 33.77 -9.78 -6.32
C GLU A 243 33.33 -8.33 -6.59
N HIS A 244 32.57 -8.10 -7.67
CA HIS A 244 32.04 -6.79 -8.03
C HIS A 244 31.03 -6.28 -7.00
N PHE A 245 30.05 -7.11 -6.61
CA PHE A 245 28.99 -6.75 -5.67
C PHE A 245 29.51 -6.41 -4.26
N LEU A 246 30.51 -7.16 -3.79
CA LEU A 246 31.09 -6.95 -2.45
C LEU A 246 32.07 -5.77 -2.38
N GLY A 247 32.40 -5.12 -3.51
CA GLY A 247 33.42 -4.07 -3.57
C GLY A 247 34.84 -4.56 -3.20
N LEU A 248 35.06 -5.87 -3.16
CA LEU A 248 36.32 -6.49 -2.75
C LEU A 248 37.28 -6.54 -3.94
N GLY A 249 38.21 -5.60 -4.00
CA GLY A 249 39.31 -5.63 -4.95
C GLY A 249 40.11 -6.94 -4.83
N GLN A 250 39.98 -7.81 -5.84
CA GLN A 250 40.61 -9.14 -5.89
C GLN A 250 40.45 -9.97 -4.61
N ALA A 251 39.21 -10.25 -4.21
CA ALA A 251 38.97 -11.33 -3.25
C ALA A 251 39.53 -12.66 -3.81
N ASN A 252 40.00 -13.56 -2.93
CA ASN A 252 40.57 -14.83 -3.40
C ASN A 252 39.45 -15.74 -3.95
N PRO A 253 39.48 -16.14 -5.25
CA PRO A 253 38.44 -16.99 -5.85
C PRO A 253 38.18 -18.31 -5.12
N ALA A 254 39.14 -18.78 -4.31
CA ALA A 254 38.99 -19.98 -3.50
C ALA A 254 37.95 -19.85 -2.38
N LEU A 255 37.66 -18.64 -1.87
CA LEU A 255 36.69 -18.42 -0.78
C LEU A 255 35.24 -18.75 -1.19
N PHE A 256 34.90 -18.55 -2.46
CA PHE A 256 33.55 -18.80 -2.99
C PHE A 256 33.40 -20.17 -3.67
N LYS A 257 34.50 -20.92 -3.79
CA LYS A 257 34.56 -22.16 -4.55
C LYS A 257 33.98 -23.33 -3.75
N GLY A 258 32.77 -23.75 -4.10
CA GLY A 258 32.05 -24.85 -3.45
C GLY A 258 30.94 -24.40 -2.49
N LEU A 259 30.75 -23.08 -2.32
CA LEU A 259 29.57 -22.57 -1.63
C LEU A 259 28.31 -22.74 -2.50
N ASN A 260 27.19 -23.09 -1.86
CA ASN A 260 25.88 -23.09 -2.49
C ASN A 260 25.28 -21.66 -2.54
N GLN A 261 24.14 -21.49 -3.22
CA GLN A 261 23.49 -20.18 -3.38
C GLN A 261 23.14 -19.53 -2.02
N GLU A 262 22.65 -20.31 -1.06
CA GLU A 262 22.26 -19.86 0.28
C GLU A 262 23.47 -19.35 1.09
N GLN A 263 24.61 -20.03 1.00
CA GLN A 263 25.86 -19.64 1.65
C GLN A 263 26.45 -18.35 1.05
N ILE A 264 26.41 -18.20 -0.28
CA ILE A 264 26.86 -16.97 -0.96
C ILE A 264 25.94 -15.79 -0.58
N ALA A 265 24.63 -16.03 -0.54
CA ALA A 265 23.65 -15.04 -0.10
C ALA A 265 23.94 -14.54 1.31
N ASN A 266 24.05 -15.45 2.28
CA ASN A 266 24.29 -15.10 3.68
C ASN A 266 25.59 -14.28 3.86
N LEU A 267 26.66 -14.58 3.12
CA LEU A 267 27.90 -13.77 3.13
C LEU A 267 27.69 -12.35 2.59
N MET A 268 26.95 -12.20 1.49
CA MET A 268 26.64 -10.88 0.91
C MET A 268 25.79 -10.01 1.86
N PHE A 269 24.84 -10.63 2.56
CA PHE A 269 24.07 -9.96 3.61
C PHE A 269 24.93 -9.58 4.83
N GLU A 270 25.85 -10.44 5.28
CA GLU A 270 26.69 -10.14 6.45
C GLU A 270 27.74 -9.04 6.21
N GLU A 271 28.23 -8.85 4.99
CA GLU A 271 29.13 -7.73 4.67
C GLU A 271 28.41 -6.38 4.57
N LYS A 272 27.23 -6.29 3.93
CA LYS A 272 26.47 -5.01 3.93
C LYS A 272 25.94 -4.62 5.32
N ARG A 273 25.56 -5.58 6.18
CA ARG A 273 25.21 -5.36 7.60
C ARG A 273 26.33 -4.75 8.47
N LYS A 274 27.53 -4.53 7.92
CA LYS A 274 28.64 -3.83 8.60
C LYS A 274 28.74 -2.33 8.21
N ASN A 275 28.04 -1.88 7.17
CA ASN A 275 28.40 -0.66 6.42
C ASN A 275 27.33 0.47 6.32
N ASN A 276 26.31 0.49 7.19
CA ASN A 276 25.26 1.54 7.38
C ASN A 276 24.11 1.66 6.34
N PHE A 277 22.99 2.20 6.85
CA PHE A 277 21.66 2.34 6.24
C PHE A 277 21.40 3.66 5.51
N PHE A 278 20.48 3.66 4.54
CA PHE A 278 19.47 4.71 4.31
C PHE A 278 18.18 4.14 3.67
N ILE A 279 17.24 4.98 3.22
CA ILE A 279 15.83 4.65 2.94
C ILE A 279 15.44 5.13 1.52
N ASP A 280 14.76 4.29 0.70
CA ASP A 280 13.53 4.57 -0.10
C ASP A 280 13.39 3.86 -1.49
N LYS A 281 12.14 3.46 -1.80
CA LYS A 281 11.42 3.07 -3.06
C LYS A 281 11.49 1.67 -3.71
N ASP A 282 10.30 1.06 -3.69
CA ASP A 282 9.66 0.16 -4.68
C ASP A 282 10.47 -1.05 -5.16
N LEU A 283 10.22 -2.25 -4.62
CA LEU A 283 9.36 -3.31 -5.21
C LEU A 283 9.78 -4.68 -4.65
N MET A 284 8.86 -5.47 -4.08
CA MET A 284 9.20 -6.72 -3.35
C MET A 284 8.56 -7.96 -3.98
N LEU A 285 8.99 -8.30 -5.19
CA LEU A 285 8.86 -9.64 -5.70
C LEU A 285 10.19 -10.38 -5.58
N LYS A 286 10.19 -11.40 -4.71
CA LYS A 286 11.14 -12.52 -4.54
C LYS A 286 12.27 -12.37 -3.48
N MET A 287 12.09 -13.19 -2.44
CA MET A 287 13.14 -14.03 -1.82
C MET A 287 14.12 -13.41 -0.80
N ASP A 288 14.78 -14.31 -0.06
CA ASP A 288 15.44 -14.16 1.25
C ASP A 288 15.84 -15.60 1.75
N TYR A 289 16.38 -15.95 2.95
CA TYR A 289 17.25 -15.32 3.99
C TYR A 289 17.38 -16.27 5.20
N ALA A 290 18.58 -16.71 5.63
CA ALA A 290 18.69 -17.54 6.85
C ALA A 290 19.98 -17.39 7.71
N SER A 291 19.93 -16.52 8.74
CA SER A 291 20.67 -16.57 10.04
C SER A 291 22.22 -16.55 10.01
N LYS A 292 22.98 -15.88 10.91
CA LYS A 292 22.85 -15.69 12.37
C LYS A 292 23.72 -14.48 12.81
N GLN A 293 23.63 -14.07 14.08
CA GLN A 293 24.32 -12.88 14.67
C GLN A 293 23.92 -11.52 14.04
N VAL A 294 23.50 -10.58 14.88
CA VAL A 294 23.13 -9.21 14.48
C VAL A 294 23.74 -8.23 15.47
N ASN A 295 24.54 -7.29 14.95
CA ASN A 295 24.97 -6.09 15.66
C ASN A 295 24.06 -4.91 15.26
N ASN A 296 23.37 -4.29 16.23
CA ASN A 296 23.01 -2.85 16.23
C ASN A 296 22.31 -2.17 15.03
N GLU A 297 21.31 -2.80 14.41
CA GLU A 297 20.55 -2.22 13.28
C GLU A 297 19.09 -1.82 13.62
N ALA A 298 18.48 -0.94 12.81
CA ALA A 298 17.15 -0.35 13.05
C ALA A 298 16.10 -0.82 12.03
N ILE A 299 14.88 -1.09 12.50
CA ILE A 299 13.74 -1.54 11.67
C ILE A 299 12.87 -0.36 11.23
N ILE A 300 12.34 -0.45 10.00
CA ILE A 300 11.46 0.57 9.43
C ILE A 300 10.17 -0.08 8.90
N ILE A 301 9.03 0.54 9.18
CA ILE A 301 7.76 0.22 8.52
C ILE A 301 7.70 0.96 7.18
N THR A 302 7.40 0.19 6.13
CA THR A 302 7.27 0.66 4.74
C THR A 302 5.91 0.28 4.18
N VAL A 303 5.44 1.05 3.19
CA VAL A 303 4.22 0.74 2.44
C VAL A 303 4.39 -0.61 1.72
N ALA A 304 3.38 -1.48 1.81
CA ALA A 304 3.43 -2.85 1.32
C ALA A 304 3.11 -2.93 -0.18
N ASN A 305 4.17 -2.88 -1.00
CA ASN A 305 4.13 -3.29 -2.41
C ASN A 305 4.12 -4.82 -2.52
N SER A 306 3.38 -5.34 -3.50
CA SER A 306 2.97 -6.76 -3.65
C SER A 306 4.04 -7.75 -4.09
#